data_AF-A0AAW9FUD1-F1
#
_entry.id   AF-A0AAW9FUD1-F1
#
_cell.length_a   1.000
_cell.length_b   1.000
_cell.length_c   1.000
_cell.angle_alpha   90.00
_cell.angle_beta   90.00
_cell.angle_gamma   90.00
#
_symmetry.space_group_name_H-M   'P 1'
#
loop_
_entity.id
_entity.type
_entity.pdbx_description
1 polymer ?
#
loop_
_entity_poly.entity_id
_entity_poly.type
_entity_poly.pdbx_seq_one_letter_code
_entity_poly.pdbx_strand_id
1 'polypeptide(L)'
;YTKIRQNLWEKPWVVYAKKPFGSPKSVVEYLGRYTHKIAISNQRIRKIDAENVTFDYKDYRQKGIKKQMVLSHEEFIRRFAMHILPKRFVKIRHYGFLS
;
A
#
# COMPACT_ATOMS: atom_id res chain seq x y z
N TYR A 1 23.69 -15.50 15.82
CA TYR A 1 23.23 -15.24 14.43
C TYR A 1 23.27 -16.46 13.51
N THR A 2 24.26 -17.36 13.64
CA THR A 2 24.44 -18.54 12.77
C THR A 2 23.21 -19.45 12.71
N LYS A 3 22.60 -19.73 13.87
CA LYS A 3 21.39 -20.56 14.00
C LYS A 3 20.17 -20.01 13.25
N ILE A 4 19.94 -18.70 13.31
CA ILE A 4 18.85 -18.03 12.56
C ILE A 4 19.11 -18.13 11.06
N ARG A 5 20.37 -17.95 10.64
CA ARG A 5 20.77 -18.04 9.24
C ARG A 5 20.50 -19.44 8.69
N GLN A 6 20.95 -20.48 9.39
CA GLN A 6 20.69 -21.88 9.02
C GLN A 6 19.19 -22.18 8.86
N ASN A 7 18.38 -21.78 9.85
CA ASN A 7 16.92 -21.95 9.79
C ASN A 7 16.26 -21.22 8.60
N LEU A 8 16.83 -20.11 8.13
CA LEU A 8 16.33 -19.40 6.94
C LEU A 8 16.70 -20.17 5.66
N TRP A 9 17.90 -20.74 5.57
CA TRP A 9 18.33 -21.51 4.38
C TRP A 9 17.58 -22.84 4.22
N GLU A 10 17.11 -23.43 5.32
CA GLU A 10 16.28 -24.66 5.31
C GLU A 10 14.84 -24.40 4.83
N LYS A 11 14.38 -23.15 4.83
CA LYS A 11 13.05 -22.83 4.30
C LYS A 11 13.07 -22.90 2.77
N PRO A 12 12.14 -23.63 2.14
CA PRO A 12 11.95 -23.59 0.69
C PRO A 12 11.35 -22.24 0.31
N TRP A 13 12.20 -21.27 -0.01
CA TRP A 13 11.77 -19.96 -0.47
C TRP A 13 11.17 -20.07 -1.88
N VAL A 14 9.95 -19.58 -2.05
CA VAL A 14 9.38 -19.39 -3.37
C VAL A 14 9.94 -18.10 -3.96
N VAL A 15 11.11 -18.20 -4.62
CA VAL A 15 11.76 -17.06 -5.29
C VAL A 15 11.20 -16.92 -6.71
N TYR A 16 9.91 -16.62 -6.81
CA TYR A 16 9.30 -16.30 -8.10
C TYR A 16 9.47 -14.81 -8.40
N ALA A 17 10.44 -14.47 -9.24
CA ALA A 17 10.61 -13.14 -9.78
C ALA A 17 9.89 -13.03 -11.13
N LYS A 18 8.69 -12.45 -11.13
CA LYS A 18 7.99 -12.10 -12.37
C LYS A 18 8.86 -11.13 -13.17
N LYS A 19 9.07 -11.39 -14.47
CA LYS A 19 9.71 -10.41 -15.37
C LYS A 19 8.98 -9.06 -15.24
N PRO A 20 9.67 -7.91 -15.16
CA PRO A 20 8.99 -6.61 -15.08
C PRO A 20 8.01 -6.49 -16.25
N PHE A 21 6.73 -6.30 -15.94
CA PHE A 21 5.69 -6.07 -16.94
C PHE A 21 5.70 -4.59 -17.30
N GLY A 22 5.79 -4.28 -18.59
CA GLY A 22 5.64 -2.91 -19.12
C GLY A 22 6.95 -2.23 -19.52
N SER A 23 6.84 -0.99 -19.96
CA SER A 23 7.97 -0.16 -20.37
C SER A 23 8.62 0.51 -19.14
N PRO A 24 9.84 1.07 -19.25
CA PRO A 24 10.42 1.91 -18.21
C PRO A 24 9.46 3.00 -17.71
N LYS A 25 8.65 3.57 -18.61
CA LYS A 25 7.59 4.52 -18.26
C LYS A 25 6.54 3.92 -17.33
N SER A 26 6.09 2.69 -17.57
CA SER A 26 5.16 1.99 -16.68
C SER A 26 5.75 1.74 -15.30
N VAL A 27 7.05 1.45 -15.22
CA VAL A 27 7.77 1.27 -13.94
C VAL A 27 7.85 2.60 -13.19
N VAL A 28 8.22 3.68 -13.87
CA VAL A 28 8.27 5.03 -13.28
C VAL A 28 6.89 5.47 -12.80
N GLU A 29 5.84 5.24 -13.58
CA GLU A 29 4.47 5.56 -13.18
C GLU A 29 4.02 4.74 -11.96
N TYR A 30 4.35 3.45 -11.95
CA TYR A 30 4.09 2.57 -10.80
C TYR A 30 4.78 3.11 -9.56
N LEU A 31 6.10 3.33 -9.61
CA LEU A 31 6.86 3.85 -8.48
C LEU A 31 6.34 5.22 -8.03
N GLY A 32 6.10 6.14 -8.97
CA GLY A 32 5.53 7.46 -8.71
C GLY A 32 4.21 7.41 -7.94
N ARG A 33 3.33 6.44 -8.26
CA ARG A 33 2.11 6.19 -7.47
C ARG A 33 2.43 5.70 -6.07
N TYR A 34 3.40 4.83 -5.85
CA TYR A 34 3.76 4.37 -4.51
C TYR A 34 4.43 5.46 -3.65
N THR A 35 5.17 6.37 -4.28
CA THR A 35 5.85 7.47 -3.57
C THR A 35 4.87 8.57 -3.19
N HIS A 36 4.01 9.01 -4.11
CA HIS A 36 3.14 10.18 -3.91
C HIS A 36 1.75 9.84 -3.38
N LYS A 37 1.22 8.64 -3.65
CA LYS A 37 -0.15 8.31 -3.25
C LYS A 37 -0.25 8.06 -1.74
N ILE A 38 -1.35 8.52 -1.18
CA ILE A 38 -1.75 8.47 0.24
C ILE A 38 -2.69 7.25 0.42
N ALA A 39 -3.18 7.01 1.65
CA ALA A 39 -4.18 6.02 2.05
C ALA A 39 -5.23 5.69 0.97
N ILE A 40 -5.82 6.72 0.37
CA ILE A 40 -6.87 6.59 -0.65
C ILE A 40 -6.79 7.73 -1.66
N SER A 41 -7.15 7.48 -2.92
CA SER A 41 -7.30 8.53 -3.94
C SER A 41 -8.70 9.12 -3.94
N ASN A 42 -8.81 10.40 -4.28
CA ASN A 42 -10.09 11.12 -4.39
C ASN A 42 -11.09 10.43 -5.31
N GLN A 43 -10.66 9.88 -6.45
CA GLN A 43 -11.53 9.12 -7.36
C GLN A 43 -12.23 7.91 -6.73
N ARG A 44 -11.73 7.39 -5.60
CA ARG A 44 -12.35 6.28 -4.87
C ARG A 44 -13.38 6.78 -3.86
N ILE A 45 -13.35 8.04 -3.45
CA ILE A 45 -14.39 8.64 -2.61
C ILE A 45 -15.57 8.93 -3.54
N ARG A 46 -16.71 8.31 -3.26
CA ARG A 46 -17.91 8.36 -4.12
C ARG A 46 -18.94 9.36 -3.63
N LYS A 47 -19.07 9.48 -2.31
CA LYS A 47 -20.03 10.39 -1.69
C LYS A 47 -19.53 10.75 -0.29
N ILE A 48 -19.83 11.99 0.10
CA ILE A 48 -19.75 12.45 1.47
C ILE A 48 -21.11 13.09 1.75
N ASP A 49 -21.81 12.63 2.78
CA ASP A 49 -23.05 13.24 3.25
C ASP A 49 -22.89 13.75 4.68
N ALA A 50 -23.98 14.12 5.36
CA ALA A 50 -23.93 14.75 6.68
C ALA A 50 -23.32 13.84 7.76
N GLU A 51 -23.37 12.51 7.57
CA GLU A 51 -22.96 11.55 8.60
C GLU A 51 -21.79 10.66 8.15
N ASN A 52 -21.67 10.40 6.84
CA ASN A 52 -20.82 9.34 6.34
C ASN A 52 -19.98 9.69 5.10
N VAL A 53 -18.91 8.92 4.93
CA VAL A 53 -18.07 8.86 3.74
C VAL A 53 -18.23 7.49 3.07
N THR A 54 -18.59 7.49 1.79
CA THR A 54 -18.70 6.28 0.96
C THR A 54 -17.53 6.22 -0.02
N PHE A 55 -16.82 5.10 -0.05
CA PHE A 55 -15.69 4.92 -0.96
C PHE A 55 -15.55 3.48 -1.48
N ASP A 56 -15.00 3.36 -2.69
CA ASP A 56 -14.71 2.08 -3.31
C ASP A 56 -13.42 1.46 -2.73
N TYR A 57 -13.41 0.15 -2.53
CA TYR A 57 -12.21 -0.61 -2.20
C TYR A 57 -12.16 -1.95 -2.91
N LYS A 58 -10.94 -2.49 -2.99
CA LYS A 58 -10.68 -3.81 -3.58
C LYS A 58 -10.59 -4.82 -2.44
N ASP A 59 -11.52 -5.77 -2.42
CA ASP A 59 -11.55 -6.83 -1.41
C ASP A 59 -10.64 -7.98 -1.83
N TYR A 60 -9.39 -7.94 -1.38
CA TYR A 60 -8.40 -8.97 -1.68
C TYR A 60 -8.75 -10.34 -1.06
N ARG A 61 -9.60 -10.40 -0.03
CA ARG A 61 -10.08 -11.67 0.53
C ARG A 61 -11.08 -12.34 -0.41
N GLN A 62 -11.78 -11.56 -1.24
CA GLN A 62 -12.73 -12.05 -2.24
C GLN A 62 -12.20 -11.83 -3.66
N LYS A 63 -11.00 -12.37 -3.95
CA LYS A 63 -10.38 -12.36 -5.29
C LYS A 63 -10.23 -10.95 -5.90
N GLY A 64 -10.22 -9.91 -5.08
CA GLY A 64 -10.05 -8.54 -5.54
C GLY A 64 -11.30 -7.94 -6.19
N ILE A 65 -12.50 -8.38 -5.82
CA ILE A 65 -13.75 -7.74 -6.24
C ILE A 65 -13.78 -6.29 -5.70
N LYS A 66 -14.30 -5.36 -6.52
CA LYS A 66 -14.53 -3.98 -6.10
C LYS A 66 -15.84 -3.90 -5.30
N LYS A 67 -15.79 -3.28 -4.13
CA LYS A 67 -16.92 -3.09 -3.22
C LYS A 67 -16.95 -1.66 -2.72
N GLN A 68 -18.09 -1.24 -2.17
CA GLN A 68 -18.22 0.03 -1.47
C GLN A 68 -18.20 -0.17 0.03
N MET A 69 -17.60 0.79 0.73
CA MET A 69 -17.60 0.88 2.18
C MET A 69 -18.16 2.24 2.57
N VAL A 70 -19.04 2.24 3.57
CA VAL A 70 -19.59 3.44 4.19
C VAL A 70 -19.05 3.48 5.61
N LEU A 71 -18.46 4.60 6.01
CA LEU A 71 -17.96 4.83 7.37
C LEU A 71 -18.46 6.18 7.86
N SER A 72 -18.64 6.32 9.17
CA SER A 72 -18.78 7.65 9.77
C SER A 72 -17.55 8.51 9.47
N HIS A 73 -17.72 9.83 9.53
CA HIS A 73 -16.61 10.77 9.37
C HIS A 73 -15.44 10.47 10.31
N GLU A 74 -15.73 10.19 11.58
CA GLU A 74 -14.73 9.89 12.60
C GLU A 74 -13.91 8.64 12.26
N GLU A 75 -14.59 7.54 11.89
CA GLU A 75 -13.90 6.29 11.58
C GLU A 75 -13.11 6.40 10.27
N PHE A 76 -13.61 7.15 9.28
CA PHE A 76 -12.85 7.44 8.07
C PHE A 76 -11.57 8.22 8.39
N ILE A 77 -11.66 9.29 9.18
CA ILE A 77 -10.51 10.11 9.57
C ILE A 77 -9.51 9.30 10.39
N ARG A 78 -9.97 8.51 11.37
CA ARG A 78 -9.12 7.64 12.19
C ARG A 78 -8.33 6.67 11.32
N ARG A 79 -8.98 6.01 10.34
CA ARG A 79 -8.30 5.11 9.39
C ARG A 79 -7.35 5.83 8.45
N PHE A 80 -7.72 7.02 8.00
CA PHE A 80 -6.85 7.84 7.17
C PHE A 80 -5.58 8.23 7.93
N ALA A 81 -5.73 8.67 9.18
CA ALA A 81 -4.63 9.08 10.05
C ALA A 81 -3.63 7.95 10.33
N MET A 82 -4.06 6.68 10.35
CA MET A 82 -3.15 5.53 10.46
C MET A 82 -2.14 5.42 9.31
N HIS A 83 -2.34 6.13 8.20
CA HIS A 83 -1.40 6.20 7.07
C HIS A 83 -0.44 7.39 7.16
N ILE A 84 -0.61 8.26 8.15
CA ILE A 84 0.31 9.35 8.45
C ILE A 84 1.46 8.74 9.24
N LEU A 85 2.67 8.86 8.69
CA LEU A 85 3.86 8.32 9.33
C LEU A 85 4.19 9.14 10.58
N PRO A 86 4.55 8.49 11.71
CA PRO A 86 5.02 9.20 12.89
C PRO A 86 6.27 10.05 12.58
N LYS A 87 6.55 11.02 13.44
CA LYS A 87 7.75 11.86 13.31
C LYS A 87 9.01 10.98 13.14
N ARG A 88 9.86 11.34 12.18
CA ARG A 88 11.10 10.62 11.79
C ARG A 88 10.91 9.32 10.99
N PHE A 89 9.69 8.89 10.70
CA PHE A 89 9.43 7.82 9.73
C PHE A 89 9.27 8.38 8.33
N VAL A 90 9.90 7.73 7.34
CA VAL A 90 9.83 8.11 5.93
C VAL A 90 9.17 7.02 5.11
N LYS A 91 8.38 7.41 4.10
CA LYS A 91 7.66 6.46 3.23
C LYS A 91 8.62 5.65 2.36
N ILE A 92 9.72 6.27 1.94
CA ILE A 92 10.77 5.65 1.14
C ILE A 92 12.05 5.75 1.94
N ARG A 93 12.65 4.60 2.23
CA ARG A 93 14.01 4.56 2.78
C ARG A 93 14.97 4.66 1.61
N HIS A 94 15.80 5.69 1.62
CA HIS A 94 16.94 5.78 0.73
C HIS A 94 18.02 4.85 1.31
N TYR A 95 18.30 3.75 0.61
CA TYR A 95 19.43 2.87 0.90
C TYR A 95 20.11 2.54 -0.44
N GLY A 96 21.41 2.74 -0.52
CA GLY A 96 22.23 2.54 -1.72
C GLY A 96 22.74 3.82 -2.39
N PHE A 97 23.71 3.60 -3.30
CA PHE A 97 24.54 4.52 -4.10
C PHE A 97 25.35 5.61 -3.37
N LEU A 98 24.96 6.04 -2.17
CA LEU A 98 25.75 6.95 -1.31
C LEU A 98 25.58 6.67 0.20
N SER A 99 25.14 5.47 0.57
CA SER A 99 25.03 5.01 1.96
C SER A 99 26.05 3.93 2.26
#